data_AF-A0A2P1FZV0-F1
#
_entry.id   AF-A0A2P1FZV0-F1
#
_cell.length_a   1.000
_cell.length_b   1.000
_cell.length_c   1.000
_cell.angle_alpha   90.00
_cell.angle_beta   90.00
_cell.angle_gamma   90.00
#
_symmetry.space_group_name_H-M   'P 1'
#
loop_
_entity.id
_entity.type
_entity.pdbx_description
1 polymer ?
#
loop_
_entity_poly.entity_id
_entity_poly.type
_entity_poly.pdbx_seq_one_letter_code
_entity_poly.pdbx_strand_id
1 'polypeptide(L)'
;RQLHNTHWGLVCPAETPEGQACGLVKNLSLMCYVSVGSPSEPLIEFMINRGMEVVEEYEPLRYPHATKIFVNGVWCGVHSDPKHLVSQVLDTRRKSYLQYEVSLVRDIRDREFKVFSDAG
;
A
#
# COMPACT_ATOMS: atom_id res chain seq x y z
N ARG A 1 -23.27 -6.83 14.74
CA ARG A 1 -22.07 -7.28 13.97
C ARG A 1 -20.85 -7.25 14.87
N GLN A 2 -19.78 -8.01 14.56
CA GLN A 2 -18.60 -8.14 15.43
C GLN A 2 -17.56 -7.04 15.18
N LEU A 3 -16.81 -6.68 16.23
CA LEU A 3 -15.61 -5.87 16.14
C LEU A 3 -14.47 -6.72 15.55
N HIS A 4 -13.83 -6.24 14.49
CA HIS A 4 -12.71 -6.91 13.85
C HIS A 4 -11.37 -6.30 14.27
N ASN A 5 -10.31 -7.09 14.35
CA ASN A 5 -9.00 -6.63 14.82
C ASN A 5 -8.40 -5.48 13.98
N THR A 6 -8.73 -5.43 12.69
CA THR A 6 -8.27 -4.33 11.80
C THR A 6 -8.93 -2.99 12.08
N HIS A 7 -9.95 -2.92 12.95
CA HIS A 7 -10.53 -1.66 13.37
C HIS A 7 -9.65 -0.90 14.37
N TRP A 8 -8.68 -1.57 14.99
CA TRP A 8 -7.80 -0.97 15.99
C TRP A 8 -7.13 0.29 15.46
N GLY A 9 -7.30 1.40 16.19
CA GLY A 9 -6.76 2.71 15.83
C GLY A 9 -7.56 3.50 14.79
N LEU A 10 -8.47 2.86 14.05
CA LEU A 10 -9.26 3.51 12.98
C LEU A 10 -10.69 3.84 13.43
N VAL A 11 -11.35 2.93 14.16
CA VAL A 11 -12.75 3.04 14.57
C VAL A 11 -12.86 3.01 16.09
N CYS A 12 -13.76 3.81 16.66
CA CYS A 12 -14.08 3.77 18.09
C CYS A 12 -14.70 2.40 18.46
N PRO A 13 -14.10 1.62 19.38
CA PRO A 13 -14.60 0.28 19.69
C PRO A 13 -15.88 0.26 20.53
N ALA A 14 -16.22 1.38 21.18
CA ALA A 14 -17.36 1.47 22.11
C ALA A 14 -18.56 2.21 21.52
N GLU A 15 -18.33 3.20 20.65
CA GLU A 15 -19.38 4.10 20.17
C GLU A 15 -20.11 3.49 18.96
N THR A 16 -21.08 2.62 19.23
CA THR A 16 -22.01 2.08 18.23
C THR A 16 -23.43 2.05 18.82
N PRO A 17 -24.48 2.36 18.04
CA PRO A 17 -25.85 2.31 18.53
C PRO A 17 -26.28 0.89 18.89
N GLU A 18 -27.24 0.76 19.81
CA GLU A 18 -27.83 -0.53 20.16
C GLU A 18 -28.82 -1.02 19.08
N GLY A 19 -29.29 -2.27 19.24
CA GLY A 19 -30.30 -2.87 18.37
C GLY A 19 -29.78 -3.26 16.98
N GLN A 20 -30.60 -3.07 15.94
CA GLN A 20 -30.30 -3.53 14.58
C GLN A 20 -29.05 -2.87 13.98
N ALA A 21 -28.73 -1.64 14.42
CA ALA A 21 -27.58 -0.88 13.94
C ALA A 21 -26.25 -1.23 14.66
N CYS A 22 -26.28 -2.12 15.67
CA CYS A 22 -25.11 -2.48 16.47
C CYS A 22 -24.00 -3.11 15.61
N GLY A 23 -22.88 -2.39 15.53
CA GLY A 23 -21.71 -2.73 14.71
C GLY A 23 -21.87 -2.46 13.21
N LEU A 24 -23.00 -1.87 12.77
CA LEU A 24 -23.17 -1.33 11.42
C LEU A 24 -22.72 0.13 11.34
N VAL A 25 -23.21 0.95 12.26
CA VAL A 25 -22.77 2.34 12.39
C VAL A 25 -21.47 2.35 13.19
N LYS A 26 -20.45 3.00 12.62
CA LYS A 26 -19.10 3.09 13.16
C LYS A 26 -18.68 4.55 13.19
N ASN A 27 -18.02 4.95 14.26
CA ASN A 27 -17.47 6.29 14.42
C ASN A 27 -15.94 6.22 14.29
N LEU A 28 -15.34 7.19 13.59
CA LEU A 28 -13.89 7.27 13.43
C LEU A 28 -13.22 7.56 14.78
N SER A 29 -12.00 7.05 14.97
CA SER A 29 -11.17 7.44 16.11
C SER A 29 -10.68 8.88 15.96
N LEU A 30 -10.28 9.52 17.07
CA LEU A 30 -9.86 10.94 17.08
C LEU A 30 -8.68 11.25 16.16
N MET A 31 -7.78 10.28 15.92
CA MET A 31 -6.60 10.44 15.07
C MET A 31 -6.76 9.73 13.72
N CYS A 32 -7.95 9.21 13.42
CA CYS A 32 -8.20 8.57 12.14
C CYS A 32 -8.10 9.60 11.02
N TYR A 33 -7.36 9.24 9.97
CA TYR A 33 -7.23 10.00 8.75
C TYR A 33 -7.73 9.15 7.59
N VAL A 34 -8.59 9.73 6.76
CA VAL A 34 -9.10 9.12 5.52
C VAL A 34 -8.29 9.69 4.37
N SER A 35 -7.68 8.84 3.54
CA SER A 35 -6.84 9.30 2.44
C SER A 35 -7.65 10.07 1.40
N VAL A 36 -7.05 11.12 0.86
CA VAL A 36 -7.64 11.93 -0.22
C VAL A 36 -7.17 11.48 -1.61
N GLY A 37 -6.10 10.69 -1.64
CA GLY A 37 -5.54 10.10 -2.83
C GLY A 37 -4.48 10.99 -3.47
N SER A 38 -3.56 10.36 -4.19
CA SER A 38 -2.46 11.03 -4.89
C SER A 38 -2.11 10.33 -6.21
N PRO A 39 -1.64 11.09 -7.23
CA PRO A 39 -1.21 10.52 -8.50
C PRO A 39 -0.13 9.47 -8.31
N SER A 40 -0.27 8.34 -9.02
CA SER A 40 0.60 7.17 -8.84
C SER A 40 1.70 7.08 -9.91
N GLU A 41 1.50 7.72 -11.06
CA GLU A 41 2.38 7.73 -12.21
C GLU A 41 3.81 8.19 -11.86
N PRO A 42 4.02 9.29 -11.09
CA PRO A 42 5.38 9.71 -10.75
C PRO A 42 6.14 8.68 -9.90
N LEU A 43 5.41 7.89 -9.10
CA LEU A 43 6.02 6.83 -8.30
C LEU A 43 6.39 5.63 -9.16
N ILE A 44 5.57 5.28 -10.15
CA ILE A 44 5.88 4.21 -11.12
C ILE A 44 7.15 4.58 -11.89
N GLU A 45 7.23 5.80 -12.45
CA GLU A 45 8.42 6.29 -13.15
C GLU A 45 9.65 6.30 -12.23
N PHE A 46 9.50 6.71 -10.97
CA PHE A 46 10.57 6.65 -9.98
C PHE A 46 11.10 5.21 -9.78
N MET A 47 10.21 4.22 -9.69
CA MET A 47 10.60 2.83 -9.52
C MET A 47 11.29 2.27 -10.77
N ILE A 48 10.81 2.61 -11.98
CA ILE A 48 11.46 2.23 -13.26
C ILE A 48 12.89 2.76 -13.29
N ASN A 49 13.08 4.04 -12.98
CA ASN A 49 14.41 4.68 -12.92
C ASN A 49 15.35 4.10 -11.86
N ARG A 50 14.83 3.27 -10.94
CA ARG A 50 15.60 2.57 -9.91
C ARG A 50 15.79 1.08 -10.18
N GLY A 51 15.44 0.61 -11.37
CA GLY A 51 15.68 -0.77 -11.80
C GLY A 51 14.46 -1.68 -11.66
N MET A 52 13.24 -1.13 -11.54
CA MET A 52 12.04 -1.91 -11.79
C MET A 52 11.95 -2.20 -13.29
N GLU A 53 11.87 -3.48 -13.65
CA GLU A 53 11.56 -3.93 -15.00
C GLU A 53 10.05 -3.95 -15.17
N VAL A 54 9.54 -3.32 -16.24
CA VAL A 54 8.09 -3.31 -16.52
C VAL A 54 7.60 -4.70 -16.87
N VAL A 55 6.32 -4.97 -16.59
CA VAL A 55 5.75 -6.32 -16.73
C VAL A 55 5.84 -6.85 -18.16
N GLU A 56 5.79 -5.97 -19.16
CA GLU A 56 5.91 -6.30 -20.59
C GLU A 56 7.30 -6.82 -20.97
N GLU A 57 8.34 -6.41 -20.26
CA GLU A 57 9.74 -6.79 -20.50
C GLU A 57 10.18 -7.97 -19.62
N TYR A 58 9.34 -8.40 -18.68
CA TYR A 58 9.70 -9.40 -17.70
C TYR A 58 9.72 -10.82 -18.29
N GLU A 59 10.87 -11.49 -18.16
CA GLU A 59 11.05 -12.90 -18.52
C GLU A 59 11.09 -13.79 -17.25
N PRO A 60 10.03 -14.57 -16.95
CA PRO A 60 9.93 -15.32 -15.70
C PRO A 60 11.03 -16.39 -15.52
N LEU A 61 11.51 -16.98 -16.63
CA LEU A 61 12.55 -17.99 -16.61
C LEU A 61 13.92 -17.41 -16.26
N ARG A 62 14.15 -16.14 -16.57
CA ARG A 62 15.41 -15.44 -16.31
C ARG A 62 15.51 -14.98 -14.87
N TYR A 63 14.39 -14.55 -14.28
CA TYR A 63 14.34 -14.04 -12.90
C TYR A 63 13.22 -14.67 -12.05
N PRO A 64 13.29 -15.99 -11.77
CA PRO A 64 12.22 -16.71 -11.07
C PRO A 64 11.99 -16.26 -9.61
N HIS A 65 12.91 -15.46 -9.07
CA HIS A 65 12.87 -14.95 -7.70
C HIS A 65 12.66 -13.44 -7.60
N ALA A 66 12.37 -12.76 -8.71
CA ALA A 66 12.03 -11.35 -8.68
C ALA A 66 10.76 -11.09 -7.85
N THR A 67 10.72 -9.92 -7.21
CA THR A 67 9.55 -9.48 -6.45
C THR A 67 8.63 -8.68 -7.36
N LYS A 68 7.35 -9.04 -7.38
CA LYS A 68 6.31 -8.34 -8.14
C LYS A 68 6.00 -7.00 -7.49
N ILE A 69 5.80 -5.97 -8.30
CA ILE A 69 5.47 -4.63 -7.84
C ILE A 69 4.05 -4.29 -8.29
N PHE A 70 3.19 -4.00 -7.32
CA PHE A 70 1.81 -3.62 -7.54
C PHE A 70 1.58 -2.17 -7.11
N VAL A 71 0.88 -1.41 -7.93
CA VAL A 71 0.42 -0.06 -7.61
C VAL A 71 -1.09 -0.01 -7.79
N ASN A 72 -1.83 0.29 -6.72
CA ASN A 72 -3.31 0.31 -6.71
C ASN A 72 -3.93 -0.98 -7.28
N GLY A 73 -3.31 -2.13 -6.97
CA GLY A 73 -3.74 -3.45 -7.43
C GLY A 73 -3.29 -3.83 -8.85
N VAL A 74 -2.71 -2.91 -9.62
CA VAL A 74 -2.18 -3.19 -10.96
C VAL A 74 -0.75 -3.72 -10.85
N TRP A 75 -0.45 -4.84 -11.51
CA TRP A 75 0.91 -5.36 -11.59
C TRP A 75 1.72 -4.54 -12.61
N CYS A 76 2.62 -3.67 -12.11
CA CYS A 76 3.40 -2.77 -12.96
C CYS A 76 4.72 -3.37 -13.43
N GLY A 77 5.31 -4.27 -12.66
CA GLY A 77 6.63 -4.79 -12.98
C GLY A 77 7.24 -5.69 -11.91
N VAL A 78 8.54 -5.92 -12.01
CA VAL A 78 9.31 -6.70 -11.05
C VAL A 78 10.61 -6.01 -10.66
N HIS A 79 11.21 -6.44 -9.55
CA HIS A 79 12.53 -5.99 -9.15
C HIS A 79 13.33 -7.13 -8.50
N SER A 80 14.61 -7.22 -8.84
CA SER A 80 15.54 -8.27 -8.36
C SER A 80 16.05 -8.02 -6.93
N ASP A 81 16.32 -6.76 -6.57
CA ASP A 81 16.61 -6.32 -5.19
C ASP A 81 15.49 -5.47 -4.55
N PRO A 82 14.37 -6.09 -4.14
CA PRO A 82 13.24 -5.38 -3.55
C PRO A 82 13.59 -4.70 -2.21
N LYS A 83 14.60 -5.17 -1.48
CA LYS A 83 14.97 -4.59 -0.19
C LYS A 83 15.49 -3.17 -0.40
N HIS A 84 16.36 -3.00 -1.40
CA HIS A 84 16.90 -1.70 -1.76
C HIS A 84 15.81 -0.76 -2.28
N LEU A 85 14.97 -1.22 -3.23
CA LEU A 85 13.89 -0.39 -3.79
C LEU A 85 12.91 0.08 -2.69
N VAL A 86 12.46 -0.82 -1.83
CA VAL A 86 11.54 -0.48 -0.72
C VAL A 86 12.15 0.56 0.21
N SER A 87 13.45 0.46 0.52
CA SER A 87 14.13 1.47 1.34
C SER A 87 14.12 2.84 0.68
N GLN A 88 14.35 2.91 -0.63
CA GLN A 88 14.35 4.17 -1.38
C GLN A 88 12.96 4.81 -1.42
N VAL A 89 11.90 4.02 -1.65
CA VAL A 89 10.51 4.51 -1.66
C VAL A 89 10.05 4.92 -0.25
N LEU A 90 10.48 4.21 0.80
CA LEU A 90 10.20 4.62 2.17
C LEU A 90 10.88 5.96 2.52
N ASP A 91 12.10 6.16 2.06
CA ASP A 91 12.84 7.41 2.30
C ASP A 91 12.23 8.60 1.57
N THR A 92 11.69 8.42 0.36
CA THR A 92 10.97 9.51 -0.34
C THR A 92 9.70 9.91 0.42
N ARG A 93 8.97 8.96 1.02
CA ARG A 93 7.82 9.26 1.89
C ARG A 93 8.22 9.99 3.16
N ARG A 94 9.29 9.54 3.83
CA ARG A 94 9.79 10.17 5.07
C ARG A 94 10.33 11.58 4.86
N LYS A 95 10.83 11.88 3.66
CA LYS A 95 11.28 13.22 3.24
C LYS A 95 10.17 14.06 2.61
N SER A 96 8.92 13.58 2.62
CA SER A 96 7.75 14.26 2.06
C SER A 96 7.80 14.54 0.55
N TYR A 97 8.63 13.80 -0.20
CA TYR A 97 8.57 13.80 -1.67
C TYR A 97 7.41 12.94 -2.19
N LEU A 98 7.12 11.84 -1.47
CA LEU A 98 5.92 11.03 -1.65
C LEU A 98 4.91 11.40 -0.57
N GLN A 99 3.63 11.49 -0.92
CA GLN A 99 2.57 11.83 0.04
C GLN A 99 2.56 10.84 1.22
N TYR A 100 2.38 11.38 2.43
CA TYR A 100 2.48 10.60 3.67
C TYR A 100 1.40 9.51 3.78
N GLU A 101 0.25 9.73 3.13
CA GLU A 101 -0.89 8.80 3.08
C GLU A 101 -0.61 7.56 2.22
N VAL A 102 0.40 7.58 1.36
CA VAL A 102 0.71 6.44 0.48
C VAL A 102 1.15 5.25 1.32
N SER A 103 0.42 4.15 1.19
CA SER A 103 0.70 2.89 1.88
C SER A 103 1.73 2.07 1.13
N LEU A 104 2.70 1.51 1.87
CA LEU A 104 3.82 0.75 1.33
C LEU A 104 3.91 -0.57 2.09
N VAL A 105 3.64 -1.68 1.40
CA VAL A 105 3.59 -3.02 2.00
C VAL A 105 4.52 -3.97 1.26
N ARG A 106 5.52 -4.52 1.96
CA ARG A 106 6.41 -5.54 1.42
C ARG A 106 6.03 -6.90 1.99
N ASP A 107 5.41 -7.75 1.18
CA ASP A 107 5.18 -9.16 1.50
C ASP A 107 6.37 -10.01 1.02
N ILE A 108 7.18 -10.46 1.99
CA ILE A 108 8.40 -11.22 1.72
C ILE A 108 8.08 -12.65 1.27
N ARG A 109 7.00 -13.25 1.81
CA ARG A 109 6.64 -14.65 1.53
C ARG A 109 6.08 -14.76 0.12
N ASP A 110 5.18 -13.86 -0.23
CA ASP A 110 4.51 -13.88 -1.53
C ASP A 110 5.37 -13.20 -2.62
N ARG A 111 6.48 -12.56 -2.21
CA ARG A 111 7.41 -11.80 -3.07
C ARG A 111 6.68 -10.70 -3.81
N GLU A 112 6.00 -9.86 -3.03
CA GLU A 112 5.21 -8.73 -3.54
C GLU A 112 5.56 -7.45 -2.80
N PHE A 113 5.71 -6.36 -3.54
CA PHE A 113 5.72 -5.01 -3.02
C PHE A 113 4.48 -4.29 -3.52
N LYS A 114 3.59 -3.91 -2.60
CA LYS A 114 2.30 -3.29 -2.89
C LYS A 114 2.31 -1.84 -2.44
N VAL A 115 1.92 -0.95 -3.33
CA VAL A 115 1.78 0.48 -3.08
C VAL A 115 0.32 0.87 -3.33
N PHE A 116 -0.23 1.64 -2.40
CA PHE A 116 -1.59 2.17 -2.48
C PHE A 116 -1.56 3.68 -2.30
N SER A 117 -2.06 4.41 -3.30
CA SER A 117 -2.15 5.86 -3.36
C SER A 117 -3.59 6.35 -3.59
N ASP A 118 -4.56 5.45 -3.54
CA ASP A 118 -5.97 5.69 -3.68
C ASP A 118 -6.60 6.38 -2.47
N ALA A 119 -7.76 7.01 -2.68
CA ALA A 119 -8.55 7.66 -1.65
C ALA A 119 -9.51 6.66 -1.00
N GLY A 120 -9.70 6.75 0.32
CA GLY A 120 -10.68 5.94 1.06
C GLY A 120 -10.23 5.44 2.43
#